data_AF-A0A260WJ43-F1
#
_entry.id   AF-A0A260WJ43-F1
#
_cell.length_a   1.000
_cell.length_b   1.000
_cell.length_c   1.000
_cell.angle_alpha   90.00
_cell.angle_beta   90.00
_cell.angle_gamma   90.00
#
_symmetry.space_group_name_H-M   'P 1'
#
loop_
_entity.id
_entity.type
_entity.pdbx_description
1 polymer ?
#
loop_
_entity_poly.entity_id
_entity_poly.type
_entity_poly.pdbx_seq_one_letter_code
_entity_poly.pdbx_strand_id
1 'polypeptide(L)' 'MTAQNPEPDDTAGLEAGGGVTPGDTPPAETGVSGPQHEPPQRSLAMPVVVLGVIGLIVVIVVLAFVGRTLDLF' A
#
# COMPACT_ATOMS: atom_id res chain seq x y z
N MET A 1 -1.72 -18.24 11.02
CA MET A 1 -2.42 -18.49 12.30
C MET A 1 -3.64 -17.59 12.29
N THR A 2 -4.83 -18.16 12.08
CA THR A 2 -6.08 -17.39 12.23
C THR A 2 -6.20 -17.01 13.70
N ALA A 3 -6.31 -15.72 14.00
CA ALA A 3 -6.72 -15.25 15.31
C ALA A 3 -8.06 -15.92 15.66
N GLN A 4 -8.06 -16.84 16.63
CA GLN A 4 -9.28 -17.42 17.19
C GLN A 4 -9.58 -16.65 18.48
N ASN A 5 -10.78 -16.12 18.59
CA ASN A 5 -11.20 -15.46 19.82
C ASN A 5 -11.32 -16.52 20.94
N PRO A 6 -11.04 -16.19 22.21
CA PRO A 6 -11.20 -17.14 23.31
C PRO A 6 -12.66 -17.60 23.42
N GLU A 7 -12.89 -18.89 23.66
CA GLU A 7 -14.24 -19.44 23.82
C GLU A 7 -14.82 -18.94 25.17
N PRO A 8 -16.03 -18.37 25.20
CA PRO A 8 -16.62 -17.83 26.43
C PRO A 8 -16.78 -18.86 27.55
N ASP A 9 -17.07 -20.11 27.19
CA ASP A 9 -17.29 -21.20 28.15
C ASP A 9 -15.99 -21.67 28.82
N ASP A 10 -14.84 -21.41 28.19
CA ASP A 10 -13.51 -21.83 28.65
C ASP A 10 -12.62 -20.67 29.11
N THR A 11 -13.14 -19.43 29.09
CA THR A 11 -12.38 -18.22 29.44
C THR A 11 -12.99 -17.52 30.66
N ALA A 12 -12.27 -17.56 31.77
CA ALA A 12 -12.69 -16.91 33.00
C ALA A 12 -12.87 -15.39 32.80
N GLY A 13 -14.04 -14.87 33.19
CA GLY A 13 -14.38 -13.46 33.07
C GLY A 13 -15.08 -13.06 31.77
N LEU A 14 -15.23 -13.98 30.80
CA LEU A 14 -16.08 -13.77 29.64
C LEU A 14 -17.54 -14.12 29.95
N GLU A 15 -18.45 -13.21 29.64
CA GLU A 15 -19.87 -13.52 29.53
C GLU A 15 -20.14 -14.33 28.25
N ALA A 16 -21.23 -15.09 28.20
CA ALA A 16 -21.59 -15.92 27.03
C ALA A 16 -21.69 -15.14 25.70
N GLY A 17 -21.78 -13.81 25.75
CA GLY A 17 -21.72 -12.91 24.59
C GLY A 17 -20.30 -12.50 24.14
N GLY A 18 -19.24 -13.02 24.78
CA GLY A 18 -17.84 -12.66 24.53
C GLY A 18 -17.42 -11.31 25.12
N GLY A 19 -18.25 -10.71 25.98
CA GLY A 19 -17.96 -9.47 26.71
C GLY A 19 -17.38 -9.72 28.09
N VAL A 20 -16.88 -8.67 28.75
CA VAL A 20 -16.45 -8.68 30.15
C VAL A 20 -17.25 -7.66 30.95
N THR A 21 -17.36 -7.85 32.28
CA THR A 21 -17.97 -6.86 33.17
C THR A 21 -17.27 -5.51 33.04
N PRO A 22 -17.99 -4.37 33.04
CA PRO A 22 -17.37 -3.05 33.07
C PRO A 22 -16.42 -2.91 34.28
N GLY A 23 -15.11 -2.77 34.01
CA GLY A 23 -14.07 -2.67 35.03
C GLY A 23 -13.14 -3.88 35.11
N ASP A 24 -13.50 -5.02 34.52
CA ASP A 24 -12.60 -6.16 34.34
C ASP A 24 -11.65 -5.90 33.16
N THR A 25 -10.44 -6.46 33.23
CA THR A 25 -9.48 -6.38 32.10
C THR A 25 -9.95 -7.35 31.01
N PRO A 26 -10.19 -6.89 29.77
CA PRO A 26 -10.56 -7.78 28.67
C PRO A 26 -9.51 -8.88 28.46
N PRO A 27 -9.91 -10.12 28.12
CA PRO A 27 -8.96 -11.16 27.74
C PRO A 27 -8.21 -10.76 26.47
N ALA A 28 -7.04 -11.37 26.26
CA ALA A 28 -6.17 -11.07 25.12
C ALA A 28 -6.93 -11.26 23.80
N GLU A 29 -7.26 -10.15 23.16
CA GLU A 29 -7.82 -10.13 21.81
C GLU A 29 -6.78 -10.64 20.82
N THR A 30 -7.07 -11.76 20.15
CA THR A 30 -6.24 -12.23 19.06
C THR A 30 -6.44 -11.26 17.90
N GLY A 31 -5.40 -10.47 17.62
CA GLY A 31 -5.49 -9.25 16.84
C GLY A 31 -6.17 -9.40 15.48
N VAL A 32 -6.77 -8.29 15.04
CA VAL A 32 -7.37 -8.07 13.71
C VAL A 32 -6.38 -8.46 12.62
N SER A 33 -6.43 -9.73 12.22
CA SER A 33 -5.84 -10.23 11.00
C SER A 33 -6.98 -10.42 10.01
N GLY A 34 -7.47 -9.28 9.49
CA GLY A 34 -8.21 -9.32 8.23
C GLY A 34 -7.35 -10.00 7.15
N PRO A 35 -7.95 -10.52 6.08
CA PRO A 35 -7.20 -11.13 4.98
C PRO A 35 -6.04 -10.18 4.60
N GLN A 36 -4.81 -10.66 4.74
CA GLN A 36 -3.61 -9.96 4.27
C GLN A 36 -3.74 -9.80 2.76
N HIS A 37 -4.44 -8.75 2.34
CA HIS A 37 -4.55 -8.38 0.95
C HIS A 37 -3.35 -7.51 0.66
N GLU A 38 -2.35 -8.11 0.01
CA GLU A 38 -1.22 -7.35 -0.48
C GLU A 38 -1.76 -6.26 -1.42
N PRO A 39 -1.47 -4.98 -1.16
CA PRO A 39 -1.99 -3.92 -2.00
C PRO A 39 -1.50 -4.14 -3.44
N PRO A 40 -2.34 -3.89 -4.46
CA PRO A 40 -1.94 -4.08 -5.84
C PRO A 40 -0.67 -3.29 -6.13
N GLN A 41 0.38 -4.00 -6.59
CA GLN A 41 1.64 -3.35 -6.92
C GLN A 41 1.43 -2.36 -8.05
N ARG A 42 1.86 -1.11 -7.83
CA ARG A 42 1.77 -0.07 -8.86
C ARG A 42 2.78 -0.37 -9.97
N SER A 43 2.29 -0.48 -11.20
CA SER A 43 3.15 -0.64 -12.38
C SER A 43 4.02 0.60 -12.61
N LEU A 44 5.29 0.36 -12.95
CA LEU A 44 6.25 1.39 -13.37
C LEU A 44 6.21 1.67 -14.89
N ALA A 45 5.41 0.94 -15.66
CA ALA A 45 5.37 1.09 -17.11
C ALA A 45 4.95 2.51 -17.54
N MET A 46 3.88 3.05 -16.93
CA MET A 46 3.35 4.36 -17.28
C MET A 46 4.35 5.50 -16.94
N PRO A 47 4.95 5.56 -15.73
CA PRO A 47 6.02 6.52 -15.45
C PRO A 47 7.21 6.44 -16.42
N VAL A 48 7.66 5.23 -16.76
CA VAL A 48 8.81 5.03 -17.67
C VAL A 48 8.50 5.54 -19.07
N VAL A 49 7.32 5.25 -19.60
CA VAL A 49 6.89 5.73 -20.93
C VAL A 49 6.82 7.26 -20.94
N VAL A 50 6.18 7.87 -19.93
CA VAL A 50 6.05 9.33 -19.85
C VAL A 50 7.44 9.99 -19.78
N LEU A 51 8.33 9.46 -18.94
CA LEU A 51 9.68 10.00 -18.81
C LEU A 51 10.49 9.85 -20.11
N GLY A 52 10.33 8.72 -20.82
CA GLY A 52 10.95 8.50 -22.12
C GLY A 52 10.49 9.49 -23.19
N VAL A 53 9.18 9.76 -23.26
CA VAL A 53 8.61 10.76 -24.19
C VAL A 53 9.13 12.17 -23.89
N ILE A 54 9.14 12.56 -22.61
CA ILE A 54 9.68 13.87 -22.20
C ILE A 54 11.16 13.97 -22.56
N GLY A 55 11.95 12.94 -22.25
CA GLY A 55 13.37 12.90 -22.60
C GLY A 55 13.62 13.04 -24.10
N LEU A 56 12.83 12.35 -24.94
CA LEU A 56 12.91 12.47 -26.38
C LEU A 56 12.62 13.89 -26.87
N ILE A 57 11.57 14.54 -26.34
CA ILE A 57 11.22 15.92 -26.70
C ILE A 57 12.36 16.87 -26.33
N VAL A 58 12.94 16.73 -25.13
CA VAL A 58 14.08 17.55 -24.70
C VAL A 58 15.26 17.39 -25.64
N VAL A 59 15.60 16.16 -26.02
CA VAL A 59 16.70 15.90 -26.97
C VAL A 59 16.43 16.57 -28.31
N ILE A 60 15.22 16.46 -28.85
CA ILE A 60 14.85 17.12 -30.11
C ILE A 60 15.00 18.64 -30.02
N VAL A 61 14.51 19.25 -28.94
CA VAL A 61 14.61 20.70 -28.73
C VAL A 61 16.07 21.14 -28.62
N VAL A 62 16.90 20.41 -27.87
CA VAL A 62 18.33 20.72 -27.75
C VAL A 62 19.02 20.61 -29.11
N LEU A 63 18.78 19.54 -29.86
CA LEU A 63 19.36 19.37 -31.21
C LEU A 63 18.91 20.48 -32.17
N ALA A 64 17.63 20.85 -32.13
CA ALA A 64 17.11 21.96 -32.93
C ALA A 64 17.78 23.30 -32.56
N PHE A 65 17.95 23.57 -31.27
CA PHE A 65 18.60 24.78 -30.79
C PHE A 65 20.08 24.85 -31.17
N VAL A 66 20.80 23.75 -30.99
CA VAL A 66 22.22 23.63 -31.36
C VAL A 66 22.37 23.77 -32.88
N GLY A 67 21.53 23.07 -33.66
CA GLY A 67 21.56 23.16 -35.11
C GLY A 67 21.33 24.58 -35.63
N ARG A 68 20.36 25.31 -35.04
CA ARG A 68 20.10 26.72 -35.37
C ARG A 68 21.24 27.65 -34.96
N THR A 69 21.89 27.38 -33.82
CA THR A 69 23.02 28.20 -33.33
C THR A 69 24.27 28.03 -34.19
N LEU A 70 24.44 26.84 -34.76
CA LEU A 70 25.54 26.47 -35.63
C LEU A 70 25.22 26.66 -37.12
N ASP A 71 24.08 27.27 -37.46
CA ASP A 71 23.62 27.52 -38.83
C ASP A 71 23.60 26.26 -39.72
N LEU A 72 23.26 25.10 -39.14
CA LEU A 72 23.15 23.83 -39.89
C LEU A 72 21.87 23.76 -40.75
N PHE A 73 20.88 24.62 -40.49
CA PHE A 73 19.60 24.72 -41.20
C PHE A 73 18.83 25.97 -40.79
#